data_AF-A0A945JWK1-F1
#
_entry.id   AF-A0A945JWK1-F1
#
_cell.length_a   1.000
_cell.length_b   1.000
_cell.length_c   1.000
_cell.angle_alpha   90.00
_cell.angle_beta   90.00
_cell.angle_gamma   90.00
#
_symmetry.space_group_name_H-M   'P 1'
#
loop_
_entity.id
_entity.type
_entity.pdbx_description
1 polymer ?
#
loop_
_entity_poly.entity_id
_entity_poly.type
_entity_poly.pdbx_seq_one_letter_code
_entity_poly.pdbx_strand_id
1 'polypeptide(L)'
;MNQQAHMGQTISHPETHDVGSATLRASVDDDKQQRLKRITQSIIGLPTLPTVITQLISLIDNPKTSARNVAQLISTDQALTAKILKLANSAFYGFPREIATVDLAVVVLGFETVKNLGLSVSVLERFAGADGDTGNFDRQKFWEHSIACGVAARLLATKLRYRVPGEAFAAGILHDIGRLILSQYFPDEFDNVLRLMHDEELYIGDAEERVLGVTHADVGGWLAERWNLPRQLEETISFHHAPGRLGRGNDLPSLIHLADFLCRREKIGDGGGDRLPKLDPAALRTFGIHEEPRAALKRIFGYGDELQREMEKADAFTNIVRDEDDSTGETSATQESSTPQDDDTPTPPDDDGSAGQSGATPGDGDGDT
;
A
#
# COMPACT_ATOMS: atom_id res chain seq x y z
N MET A 1 73.75 -60.39 8.65
CA MET A 1 72.62 -60.84 7.80
C MET A 1 71.60 -59.71 7.82
N ASN A 2 71.58 -58.85 6.77
CA ASN A 2 70.52 -58.81 5.73
C ASN A 2 69.10 -58.75 6.33
N GLN A 3 68.21 -57.81 6.02
CA GLN A 3 67.95 -57.19 4.73
C GLN A 3 67.00 -55.97 4.87
N GLN A 4 67.10 -55.08 3.88
CA GLN A 4 66.02 -54.32 3.22
C GLN A 4 65.48 -53.00 3.79
N ALA A 5 65.61 -52.02 2.91
CA ALA A 5 65.07 -50.67 2.93
C ALA A 5 63.59 -50.63 2.55
N HIS A 6 62.87 -49.62 3.05
CA HIS A 6 61.75 -49.02 2.33
C HIS A 6 61.71 -47.51 2.58
N MET A 7 61.97 -46.75 1.52
CA MET A 7 61.65 -45.33 1.41
C MET A 7 60.13 -45.15 1.48
N GLY A 8 59.64 -44.40 2.48
CA GLY A 8 58.30 -43.85 2.48
C GLY A 8 58.31 -42.47 1.83
N GLN A 9 57.77 -42.37 0.61
CA GLN A 9 57.48 -41.08 -0.02
C GLN A 9 56.29 -40.43 0.68
N THR A 10 56.51 -39.24 1.23
CA THR A 10 55.45 -38.36 1.71
C THR A 10 54.72 -37.79 0.49
N ILE A 11 53.50 -38.26 0.23
CA ILE A 11 52.62 -37.63 -0.77
C ILE A 11 52.02 -36.39 -0.12
N SER A 12 52.64 -35.23 -0.34
CA SER A 12 52.04 -33.93 -0.09
C SER A 12 50.85 -33.74 -1.04
N HIS A 13 49.63 -33.79 -0.50
CA HIS A 13 48.44 -33.33 -1.21
C HIS A 13 48.56 -31.82 -1.45
N PRO A 14 48.34 -31.32 -2.67
CA PRO A 14 48.22 -29.89 -2.88
C PRO A 14 46.95 -29.41 -2.16
N GLU A 15 47.10 -28.50 -1.21
CA GLU A 15 45.99 -27.68 -0.73
C GLU A 15 45.40 -26.96 -1.94
N THR A 16 44.28 -27.46 -2.44
CA THR A 16 43.44 -26.73 -3.38
C THR A 16 42.85 -25.57 -2.60
N HIS A 17 43.54 -24.44 -2.58
CA HIS A 17 42.96 -23.17 -2.19
C HIS A 17 41.72 -22.95 -3.06
N ASP A 18 40.57 -22.96 -2.41
CA ASP A 18 39.24 -22.71 -2.98
C ASP A 18 39.09 -21.22 -3.33
N VAL A 19 39.84 -20.78 -4.34
CA VAL A 19 39.77 -19.41 -4.88
C VAL A 19 38.44 -19.19 -5.62
N GLY A 20 37.84 -20.27 -6.15
CA GLY A 20 36.57 -20.22 -6.87
C GLY A 20 35.38 -19.82 -6.00
N SER A 21 35.25 -20.36 -4.78
CA SER A 21 34.14 -19.97 -3.89
C SER A 21 34.31 -18.57 -3.31
N ALA A 22 35.54 -18.11 -3.08
CA ALA A 22 35.81 -16.78 -2.56
C ALA A 22 35.50 -15.68 -3.59
N THR A 23 35.86 -15.90 -4.87
CA THR A 23 35.57 -14.94 -5.95
C THR A 23 34.08 -14.90 -6.31
N LEU A 24 33.38 -16.05 -6.31
CA LEU A 24 31.93 -16.11 -6.50
C LEU A 24 31.15 -15.44 -5.36
N ARG A 25 31.60 -15.60 -4.11
CA ARG A 25 31.01 -14.92 -2.95
C ARG A 25 31.19 -13.40 -3.04
N ALA A 26 32.41 -12.95 -3.38
CA ALA A 26 32.70 -11.53 -3.55
C ALA A 26 31.85 -10.88 -4.67
N SER A 27 31.64 -11.56 -5.80
CA SER A 27 30.80 -11.01 -6.89
C SER A 27 29.31 -10.96 -6.55
N VAL A 28 28.80 -11.95 -5.80
CA VAL A 28 27.39 -11.97 -5.35
C VAL A 28 27.13 -10.88 -4.31
N ASP A 29 28.09 -10.63 -3.42
CA ASP A 29 28.01 -9.56 -2.44
C ASP A 29 28.04 -8.18 -3.12
N ASP A 30 28.89 -7.97 -4.13
CA ASP A 30 28.94 -6.72 -4.90
C ASP A 30 27.63 -6.43 -5.66
N ASP A 31 27.02 -7.45 -6.27
CA ASP A 31 25.72 -7.31 -6.95
C ASP A 31 24.58 -6.99 -5.97
N LYS A 32 24.59 -7.60 -4.77
CA LYS A 32 23.63 -7.28 -3.70
C LYS A 32 23.80 -5.84 -3.22
N GLN A 33 25.03 -5.39 -3.00
CA GLN A 33 25.32 -4.01 -2.58
C GLN A 33 24.87 -2.99 -3.63
N GLN A 34 25.07 -3.27 -4.92
CA GLN A 34 24.58 -2.41 -6.00
C GLN A 34 23.05 -2.35 -6.06
N ARG A 35 22.36 -3.49 -5.88
CA ARG A 35 20.89 -3.55 -5.78
C ARG A 35 20.37 -2.74 -4.60
N LEU A 36 20.92 -2.94 -3.40
CA LEU A 36 20.58 -2.18 -2.20
C LEU A 36 20.74 -0.68 -2.43
N LYS A 37 21.86 -0.26 -3.02
CA LYS A 37 22.12 1.15 -3.34
C LYS A 37 21.08 1.71 -4.30
N ARG A 38 20.68 0.97 -5.35
CA ARG A 38 19.60 1.37 -6.26
C ARG A 38 18.29 1.54 -5.50
N ILE A 39 17.93 0.59 -4.64
CA ILE A 39 16.70 0.63 -3.83
C ILE A 39 16.70 1.87 -2.93
N THR A 40 17.75 2.08 -2.14
CA THR A 40 17.87 3.26 -1.27
C THR A 40 17.86 4.58 -2.06
N GLN A 41 18.48 4.64 -3.23
CA GLN A 41 18.46 5.84 -4.08
C GLN A 41 17.07 6.11 -4.67
N SER A 42 16.36 5.08 -5.14
CA SER A 42 14.96 5.22 -5.57
C SER A 42 14.06 5.64 -4.40
N ILE A 43 14.36 5.18 -3.19
CA ILE A 43 13.65 5.60 -1.97
C ILE A 43 13.79 7.11 -1.73
N ILE A 44 14.91 7.74 -2.09
CA ILE A 44 15.10 9.20 -2.06
C ILE A 44 14.25 9.91 -3.13
N GLY A 45 13.91 9.23 -4.23
CA GLY A 45 13.00 9.73 -5.27
C GLY A 45 11.52 9.55 -4.96
N LEU A 46 11.15 8.86 -3.87
CA LEU A 46 9.76 8.58 -3.54
C LEU A 46 8.95 9.84 -3.23
N PRO A 47 7.64 9.81 -3.48
CA PRO A 47 6.76 10.89 -3.07
C PRO A 47 6.84 11.14 -1.57
N THR A 48 6.85 12.42 -1.23
CA THR A 48 6.65 12.87 0.14
C THR A 48 5.17 12.84 0.48
N LEU A 49 4.85 12.67 1.77
CA LEU A 49 3.49 12.91 2.24
C LEU A 49 3.06 14.35 1.94
N PRO A 50 1.75 14.60 1.72
CA PRO A 50 1.23 15.95 1.62
C PRO A 50 1.64 16.81 2.82
N THR A 51 1.93 18.08 2.58
CA THR A 51 2.33 19.04 3.63
C THR A 51 1.34 19.09 4.78
N VAL A 52 0.03 18.97 4.49
CA VAL A 52 -1.02 18.97 5.50
C VAL A 52 -0.88 17.78 6.47
N ILE A 53 -0.49 16.60 5.99
CA ILE A 53 -0.29 15.41 6.83
C ILE A 53 0.97 15.52 7.67
N THR A 54 2.09 15.97 7.10
CA THR A 54 3.34 16.15 7.86
C THR A 54 3.18 17.21 8.95
N GLN A 55 2.43 18.29 8.66
CA GLN A 55 2.04 19.27 9.67
C GLN A 55 1.08 18.70 10.70
N LEU A 56 0.14 17.82 10.31
CA LEU A 56 -0.83 17.21 11.21
C LEU A 56 -0.15 16.29 12.23
N ILE A 57 0.80 15.48 11.77
CA ILE A 57 1.64 14.63 12.65
C ILE A 57 2.36 15.51 13.67
N SER A 58 3.07 16.54 13.20
CA SER A 58 3.82 17.47 14.06
C SER A 58 2.93 18.23 15.05
N LEU A 59 1.72 18.59 14.61
CA LEU A 59 0.76 19.34 15.42
C LEU A 59 0.21 18.49 16.56
N ILE A 60 -0.08 17.21 16.31
CA ILE A 60 -0.68 16.33 17.33
C ILE A 60 0.31 15.94 18.43
N ASP A 61 1.60 15.90 18.11
CA ASP A 61 2.66 15.67 19.10
C ASP A 61 2.85 16.86 20.07
N ASN A 62 2.28 18.03 19.77
CA ASN A 62 2.34 19.19 20.64
C ASN A 62 1.24 19.12 21.74
N PRO A 63 1.60 19.05 23.04
CA PRO A 63 0.62 18.93 24.13
C PRO A 63 -0.28 20.15 24.31
N LYS A 64 0.01 21.28 23.63
CA LYS A 64 -0.83 22.49 23.63
C LYS A 64 -1.84 22.53 22.49
N THR A 65 -1.87 21.51 21.65
CA THR A 65 -2.74 21.47 20.48
C THR A 65 -4.21 21.33 20.88
N SER A 66 -5.05 22.16 20.28
CA SER A 66 -6.51 22.11 20.43
C SER A 66 -7.18 21.48 19.22
N ALA A 67 -8.42 21.01 19.39
CA ALA A 67 -9.20 20.42 18.30
C ALA A 67 -9.36 21.40 17.14
N ARG A 68 -9.49 22.70 17.47
CA ARG A 68 -9.56 23.79 16.51
C ARG A 68 -8.28 23.95 15.70
N ASN A 69 -7.10 23.73 16.28
CA ASN A 69 -5.85 23.81 15.52
C ASN A 69 -5.78 22.71 14.47
N VAL A 70 -6.16 21.49 14.84
CA VAL A 70 -6.21 20.35 13.90
C VAL A 70 -7.26 20.58 12.81
N ALA A 71 -8.47 21.00 13.19
CA ALA A 71 -9.52 21.27 12.24
C ALA A 71 -9.13 22.36 11.24
N GLN A 72 -8.53 23.46 11.72
CA GLN A 72 -8.07 24.55 10.86
C GLN A 72 -7.00 24.09 9.87
N LEU A 73 -6.07 23.23 10.30
CA LEU A 73 -5.05 22.66 9.41
C LEU A 73 -5.69 21.76 8.34
N ILE A 74 -6.54 20.81 8.73
CA ILE A 74 -7.19 19.90 7.79
C ILE A 74 -8.06 20.67 6.80
N SER A 75 -8.78 21.70 7.27
CA SER A 75 -9.62 22.57 6.43
C SER A 75 -8.86 23.40 5.39
N THR A 76 -7.51 23.41 5.41
CA THR A 76 -6.72 23.98 4.31
C THR A 76 -6.75 23.11 3.04
N ASP A 77 -7.11 21.83 3.19
CA ASP A 77 -7.29 20.88 2.10
C ASP A 77 -8.76 20.44 2.03
N GLN A 78 -9.46 20.92 1.00
CA GLN A 78 -10.88 20.66 0.82
C GLN A 78 -11.16 19.18 0.51
N ALA A 79 -10.29 18.52 -0.25
CA ALA A 79 -10.45 17.11 -0.63
C ALA A 79 -10.29 16.21 0.59
N LEU A 80 -9.21 16.42 1.36
CA LEU A 80 -8.96 15.71 2.61
C LEU A 80 -10.08 15.95 3.62
N THR A 81 -10.55 17.20 3.75
CA THR A 81 -11.68 17.55 4.63
C THR A 81 -12.93 16.76 4.27
N ALA A 82 -13.32 16.76 2.99
CA ALA A 82 -14.51 16.06 2.53
C ALA A 82 -14.41 14.55 2.79
N LYS A 83 -13.24 13.94 2.51
CA LYS A 83 -13.00 12.51 2.73
C LYS A 83 -13.01 12.15 4.22
N ILE A 84 -12.38 12.95 5.08
CA ILE A 84 -12.43 12.75 6.54
C ILE A 84 -13.87 12.81 7.04
N LEU A 85 -14.68 13.77 6.60
CA LEU A 85 -16.09 13.87 7.00
C LEU A 85 -16.92 12.70 6.45
N LYS A 86 -16.73 12.31 5.19
CA LYS A 86 -17.39 11.13 4.58
C LYS A 86 -17.07 9.87 5.38
N LEU A 87 -15.81 9.64 5.72
CA LEU A 87 -15.38 8.50 6.52
C LEU A 87 -15.90 8.58 7.96
N ALA A 88 -15.82 9.73 8.61
CA ALA A 88 -16.33 9.90 9.98
C ALA A 88 -17.84 9.60 10.09
N ASN A 89 -18.60 9.85 9.02
CA ASN A 89 -20.03 9.54 8.93
C ASN A 89 -20.34 8.12 8.42
N SER A 90 -19.33 7.31 8.11
CA SER A 90 -19.54 5.94 7.61
C SER A 90 -20.11 5.01 8.69
N ALA A 91 -20.74 3.92 8.24
CA ALA A 91 -21.22 2.85 9.11
C ALA A 91 -20.11 2.27 10.00
N PHE A 92 -18.85 2.36 9.57
CA PHE A 92 -17.66 1.92 10.31
C PHE A 92 -17.47 2.63 11.65
N TYR A 93 -17.80 3.93 11.72
CA TYR A 93 -17.75 4.68 12.98
C TYR A 93 -19.10 4.72 13.69
N GLY A 94 -20.20 4.61 12.94
CA GLY A 94 -21.52 4.31 13.49
C GLY A 94 -22.08 5.39 14.42
N PHE A 95 -21.74 6.66 14.18
CA PHE A 95 -22.27 7.76 14.99
C PHE A 95 -23.77 7.97 14.72
N PRO A 96 -24.58 8.20 15.77
CA PRO A 96 -26.03 8.36 15.63
C PRO A 96 -26.45 9.72 15.04
N ARG A 97 -25.52 10.67 14.96
CA ARG A 97 -25.75 12.00 14.39
C ARG A 97 -24.64 12.31 13.40
N GLU A 98 -25.02 13.04 12.36
CA GLU A 98 -24.10 13.51 11.34
C GLU A 98 -23.00 14.43 11.92
N ILE A 99 -21.77 14.13 11.56
CA ILE A 99 -20.58 14.95 11.82
C ILE A 99 -20.40 15.91 10.65
N ALA A 100 -20.84 17.16 10.84
CA ALA A 100 -20.83 18.18 9.80
C ALA A 100 -19.52 19.00 9.73
N THR A 101 -18.65 18.93 10.73
CA THR A 101 -17.42 19.74 10.80
C THR A 101 -16.22 18.94 11.28
N VAL A 102 -15.02 19.34 10.85
CA VAL A 102 -13.78 18.69 11.26
C VAL A 102 -13.52 18.90 12.75
N ASP A 103 -13.86 20.06 13.31
CA ASP A 103 -13.78 20.28 14.77
C ASP A 103 -14.58 19.22 15.53
N LEU A 104 -15.80 18.93 15.09
CA LEU A 104 -16.64 17.90 15.69
C LEU A 104 -16.05 16.51 15.48
N ALA A 105 -15.51 16.23 14.29
CA ALA A 105 -14.80 14.98 14.02
C ALA A 105 -13.63 14.77 15.01
N VAL A 106 -12.80 15.78 15.22
CA VAL A 106 -11.67 15.73 16.16
C VAL A 106 -12.14 15.54 17.62
N VAL A 107 -13.23 16.21 18.02
CA VAL A 107 -13.78 16.07 19.38
C VAL A 107 -14.34 14.66 19.62
N VAL A 108 -15.02 14.08 18.63
CA VAL A 108 -15.73 12.80 18.79
C VAL A 108 -14.80 11.60 18.54
N LEU A 109 -13.95 11.66 17.50
CA LEU A 109 -13.02 10.60 17.15
C LEU A 109 -11.72 10.66 17.97
N GLY A 110 -11.34 11.85 18.43
CA GLY A 110 -10.05 12.13 19.03
C GLY A 110 -8.96 12.47 18.01
N PHE A 111 -7.92 13.15 18.48
CA PHE A 111 -6.77 13.60 17.70
C PHE A 111 -6.08 12.44 16.96
N GLU A 112 -5.75 11.38 17.69
CA GLU A 112 -5.05 10.21 17.15
C GLU A 112 -5.82 9.55 16.01
N THR A 113 -7.13 9.36 16.16
CA THR A 113 -7.96 8.76 15.11
C THR A 113 -8.01 9.64 13.88
N VAL A 114 -8.14 10.97 14.02
CA VAL A 114 -8.16 11.89 12.88
C VAL A 114 -6.80 11.94 12.17
N LYS A 115 -5.68 11.92 12.92
CA LYS A 115 -4.32 11.79 12.36
C LYS A 115 -4.20 10.57 11.47
N ASN A 116 -4.58 9.42 12.03
CA ASN A 116 -4.45 8.11 11.41
C ASN A 116 -5.39 7.96 10.21
N LEU A 117 -6.58 8.57 10.28
CA LEU A 117 -7.51 8.67 9.17
C LEU A 117 -6.94 9.51 8.04
N GLY A 118 -6.44 10.71 8.34
CA GLY A 118 -5.83 11.59 7.35
C GLY A 118 -4.62 10.94 6.67
N LEU A 119 -3.74 10.31 7.46
CA LEU A 119 -2.60 9.57 6.92
C LEU A 119 -3.04 8.42 6.00
N SER A 120 -4.02 7.62 6.42
CA SER A 120 -4.53 6.50 5.61
C SER A 120 -5.13 6.99 4.28
N VAL A 121 -5.95 8.04 4.32
CA VAL A 121 -6.56 8.63 3.11
C VAL A 121 -5.48 9.15 2.16
N SER A 122 -4.53 9.92 2.65
CA SER A 122 -3.49 10.50 1.79
C SER A 122 -2.57 9.45 1.17
N VAL A 123 -2.31 8.34 1.86
CA VAL A 123 -1.55 7.23 1.29
C VAL A 123 -2.37 6.49 0.23
N LEU A 124 -3.65 6.22 0.50
CA LEU A 124 -4.56 5.61 -0.49
C LEU A 124 -4.62 6.45 -1.76
N GLU A 125 -4.88 7.75 -1.66
CA GLU A 125 -4.91 8.67 -2.81
C GLU A 125 -3.61 8.65 -3.61
N ARG A 126 -2.47 8.69 -2.91
CA ARG A 126 -1.19 8.86 -3.58
C ARG A 126 -0.78 7.64 -4.42
N PHE A 127 -1.25 6.46 -4.04
CA PHE A 127 -0.81 5.19 -4.63
C PHE A 127 -1.92 4.36 -5.27
N ALA A 128 -3.20 4.68 -5.04
CA ALA A 128 -4.33 4.07 -5.76
C ALA A 128 -4.37 4.53 -7.22
N GLY A 129 -4.36 5.84 -7.49
CA GLY A 129 -4.48 6.40 -8.84
C GLY A 129 -3.22 6.38 -9.72
N ALA A 130 -2.24 5.51 -9.45
CA ALA A 130 -1.09 5.35 -10.33
C ALA A 130 -1.38 4.21 -11.33
N ASP A 131 -1.54 4.55 -12.60
CA ASP A 131 -1.97 3.69 -13.72
C ASP A 131 -1.64 2.19 -13.58
N GLY A 132 -2.70 1.37 -13.57
CA GLY A 132 -2.72 -0.02 -14.04
C GLY A 132 -2.05 -1.09 -13.17
N ASP A 133 -2.54 -2.33 -13.33
CA ASP A 133 -1.86 -3.53 -12.87
C ASP A 133 -0.44 -3.54 -13.46
N THR A 134 0.58 -3.54 -12.60
CA THR A 134 1.97 -3.70 -13.04
C THR A 134 2.28 -5.19 -13.09
N GLY A 135 2.14 -5.79 -14.27
CA GLY A 135 2.39 -7.23 -14.46
C GLY A 135 1.44 -8.09 -13.62
N ASN A 136 1.99 -8.96 -12.78
CA ASN A 136 1.21 -9.87 -11.93
C ASN A 136 0.68 -9.24 -10.62
N PHE A 137 0.82 -7.93 -10.41
CA PHE A 137 0.40 -7.26 -9.18
C PHE A 137 -0.97 -6.56 -9.32
N ASP A 138 -1.98 -7.15 -8.69
CA ASP A 138 -3.35 -6.63 -8.63
C ASP A 138 -3.49 -5.59 -7.50
N ARG A 139 -3.44 -4.31 -7.88
CA ARG A 139 -3.48 -3.19 -6.92
C ARG A 139 -4.80 -3.12 -6.15
N GLN A 140 -5.90 -3.47 -6.81
CA GLN A 140 -7.22 -3.46 -6.17
C GLN A 140 -7.28 -4.49 -5.04
N LYS A 141 -6.81 -5.72 -5.28
CA LYS A 141 -6.73 -6.75 -4.24
C LYS A 141 -5.73 -6.42 -3.15
N PHE A 142 -4.61 -5.77 -3.49
CA PHE A 142 -3.67 -5.26 -2.49
C PHE A 142 -4.36 -4.29 -1.52
N TRP A 143 -5.14 -3.34 -2.04
CA TRP A 143 -5.83 -2.37 -1.20
C TRP A 143 -6.97 -2.99 -0.41
N GLU A 144 -7.71 -3.92 -1.01
CA GLU A 144 -8.73 -4.71 -0.29
C GLU A 144 -8.10 -5.43 0.91
N HIS A 145 -6.94 -6.05 0.73
CA HIS A 145 -6.20 -6.70 1.81
C HIS A 145 -5.73 -5.70 2.88
N SER A 146 -5.18 -4.57 2.47
CA SER A 146 -4.67 -3.53 3.37
C SER A 146 -5.79 -2.93 4.23
N ILE A 147 -6.94 -2.62 3.63
CA ILE A 147 -8.13 -2.14 4.33
C ILE A 147 -8.65 -3.22 5.28
N ALA A 148 -8.71 -4.48 4.83
CA ALA A 148 -9.11 -5.60 5.67
C ALA A 148 -8.20 -5.78 6.89
N CYS A 149 -6.88 -5.64 6.72
CA CYS A 149 -5.92 -5.67 7.81
C CYS A 149 -6.15 -4.52 8.80
N GLY A 150 -6.47 -3.31 8.31
CA GLY A 150 -6.87 -2.19 9.17
C GLY A 150 -8.13 -2.49 9.99
N VAL A 151 -9.18 -3.00 9.34
CA VAL A 151 -10.44 -3.39 10.00
C VAL A 151 -10.20 -4.51 11.03
N ALA A 152 -9.47 -5.56 10.65
CA ALA A 152 -9.10 -6.67 11.52
C ALA A 152 -8.27 -6.21 12.71
N ALA A 153 -7.30 -5.32 12.50
CA ALA A 153 -6.47 -4.76 13.56
C ALA A 153 -7.30 -3.96 14.57
N ARG A 154 -8.26 -3.15 14.10
CA ARG A 154 -9.18 -2.41 14.98
C ARG A 154 -10.12 -3.34 15.77
N LEU A 155 -10.64 -4.38 15.10
CA LEU A 155 -11.46 -5.41 15.73
C LEU A 155 -10.65 -6.12 16.83
N LEU A 156 -9.48 -6.64 16.49
CA LEU A 156 -8.59 -7.33 17.43
C LEU A 156 -8.09 -6.40 18.54
N ALA A 157 -7.85 -5.11 18.26
CA ALA A 157 -7.49 -4.13 19.28
C ALA A 157 -8.53 -4.11 20.40
N THR A 158 -9.82 -4.13 20.03
CA THR A 158 -10.92 -4.15 21.00
C THR A 158 -10.98 -5.48 21.76
N LYS A 159 -10.87 -6.61 21.06
CA LYS A 159 -10.95 -7.95 21.67
C LYS A 159 -9.77 -8.26 22.59
N LEU A 160 -8.58 -7.79 22.22
CA LEU A 160 -7.32 -8.02 22.92
C LEU A 160 -6.92 -6.86 23.84
N ARG A 161 -7.78 -5.84 23.97
CA ARG A 161 -7.60 -4.68 24.85
C ARG A 161 -6.37 -3.83 24.54
N TYR A 162 -5.99 -3.73 23.26
CA TYR A 162 -5.05 -2.71 22.79
C TYR A 162 -5.66 -1.32 22.94
N ARG A 163 -4.84 -0.34 23.35
CA ARG A 163 -5.34 0.94 23.90
C ARG A 163 -5.79 1.93 22.83
N VAL A 164 -5.29 1.82 21.60
CA VAL A 164 -5.49 2.84 20.55
C VAL A 164 -5.98 2.19 19.25
N PRO A 165 -7.29 1.84 19.14
CA PRO A 165 -7.81 1.13 17.96
C PRO A 165 -7.64 1.90 16.62
N GLY A 166 -7.65 3.23 16.64
CA GLY A 166 -7.43 4.04 15.44
C GLY A 166 -6.00 3.95 14.90
N GLU A 167 -5.01 3.77 15.78
CA GLU A 167 -3.62 3.51 15.38
C GLU A 167 -3.46 2.12 14.79
N ALA A 168 -4.10 1.12 15.41
CA ALA A 168 -4.16 -0.24 14.86
C ALA A 168 -4.74 -0.26 13.44
N PHE A 169 -5.79 0.53 13.19
CA PHE A 169 -6.39 0.65 11.86
C PHE A 169 -5.41 1.21 10.81
N ALA A 170 -4.76 2.35 11.09
CA ALA A 170 -3.79 2.93 10.15
C ALA A 170 -2.58 2.02 9.95
N ALA A 171 -2.07 1.42 11.02
CA ALA A 171 -0.97 0.47 10.92
C ALA A 171 -1.32 -0.73 10.03
N GLY A 172 -2.56 -1.25 10.12
CA GLY A 172 -3.03 -2.33 9.24
C GLY A 172 -3.14 -1.92 7.77
N ILE A 173 -3.53 -0.68 7.46
CA ILE A 173 -3.52 -0.18 6.06
C ILE A 173 -2.11 -0.02 5.53
N LEU A 174 -1.17 0.43 6.38
CA LEU A 174 0.17 0.82 5.94
C LEU A 174 1.20 -0.32 5.99
N HIS A 175 0.88 -1.45 6.63
CA HIS A 175 1.88 -2.49 6.94
C HIS A 175 2.64 -3.00 5.71
N ASP A 176 1.94 -3.09 4.58
CA ASP A 176 2.43 -3.70 3.34
C ASP A 176 2.82 -2.64 2.29
N ILE A 177 2.93 -1.36 2.67
CA ILE A 177 3.18 -0.24 1.74
C ILE A 177 4.46 -0.40 0.92
N GLY A 178 5.44 -1.15 1.43
CA GLY A 178 6.67 -1.46 0.69
C GLY A 178 6.42 -2.23 -0.61
N ARG A 179 5.35 -3.02 -0.72
CA ARG A 179 4.99 -3.74 -1.95
C ARG A 179 4.61 -2.78 -3.08
N LEU A 180 3.91 -1.68 -2.76
CA LEU A 180 3.60 -0.62 -3.73
C LEU A 180 4.86 0.07 -4.24
N ILE A 181 5.83 0.27 -3.35
CA ILE A 181 7.12 0.86 -3.72
C ILE A 181 7.89 -0.08 -4.65
N LEU A 182 7.95 -1.37 -4.29
CA LEU A 182 8.61 -2.37 -5.12
C LEU A 182 7.94 -2.49 -6.49
N SER A 183 6.60 -2.52 -6.56
CA SER A 183 5.89 -2.63 -7.84
C SER A 183 6.06 -1.40 -8.73
N GLN A 184 6.10 -0.20 -8.16
CA GLN A 184 6.22 1.03 -8.93
C GLN A 184 7.65 1.34 -9.38
N TYR A 185 8.65 1.09 -8.54
CA TYR A 185 10.03 1.52 -8.77
C TYR A 185 10.96 0.37 -9.21
N PHE A 186 10.52 -0.87 -9.05
CA PHE A 186 11.24 -2.09 -9.45
C PHE A 186 10.28 -3.08 -10.13
N PRO A 187 9.50 -2.66 -11.16
CA PRO A 187 8.42 -3.46 -11.71
C PRO A 187 8.89 -4.81 -12.27
N ASP A 188 10.04 -4.84 -12.96
CA ASP A 188 10.58 -6.08 -13.53
C ASP A 188 11.07 -7.05 -12.45
N GLU A 189 11.79 -6.54 -11.44
CA GLU A 189 12.24 -7.36 -10.32
C GLU A 189 11.07 -7.83 -9.46
N PHE A 190 10.06 -7.00 -9.23
CA PHE A 190 8.87 -7.35 -8.46
C PHE A 190 7.99 -8.36 -9.20
N ASP A 191 7.82 -8.24 -10.51
CA ASP A 191 7.14 -9.28 -11.29
C ASP A 191 7.88 -10.63 -11.20
N ASN A 192 9.20 -10.62 -11.20
CA ASN A 192 10.00 -11.82 -10.98
C ASN A 192 9.82 -12.39 -9.56
N VAL A 193 9.67 -11.55 -8.53
CA VAL A 193 9.30 -11.99 -7.17
C VAL A 193 7.97 -12.73 -7.20
N LEU A 194 6.94 -12.17 -7.84
CA LEU A 194 5.60 -12.77 -7.90
C LEU A 194 5.60 -14.10 -8.68
N ARG A 195 6.34 -14.18 -9.79
CA ARG A 195 6.52 -15.44 -10.53
C ARG A 195 7.25 -16.50 -9.70
N LEU A 196 8.35 -16.13 -9.06
CA LEU A 196 9.13 -17.04 -8.21
C LEU A 196 8.30 -17.55 -7.02
N MET A 197 7.50 -16.68 -6.41
CA MET A 197 6.57 -17.03 -5.33
C MET A 197 5.59 -18.12 -5.78
N HIS A 198 5.02 -17.98 -6.98
CA HIS A 198 4.10 -18.96 -7.56
C HIS A 198 4.82 -20.27 -7.93
N ASP A 199 5.93 -20.19 -8.66
CA ASP A 199 6.61 -21.36 -9.24
C ASP A 199 7.29 -22.24 -8.18
N GLU A 200 7.77 -21.64 -7.08
CA GLU A 200 8.44 -22.36 -5.98
C GLU A 200 7.59 -22.42 -4.69
N GLU A 201 6.32 -22.00 -4.75
CA GLU A 201 5.39 -21.95 -3.61
C GLU A 201 5.97 -21.21 -2.38
N LEU A 202 6.77 -20.16 -2.60
CA LEU A 202 7.46 -19.43 -1.53
C LEU A 202 6.52 -18.46 -0.81
N TYR A 203 6.92 -18.07 0.39
CA TYR A 203 6.34 -16.89 1.03
C TYR A 203 6.93 -15.62 0.38
N ILE A 204 6.15 -14.56 0.23
CA ILE A 204 6.58 -13.36 -0.52
C ILE A 204 7.91 -12.79 -0.01
N GLY A 205 8.10 -12.69 1.32
CA GLY A 205 9.35 -12.19 1.90
C GLY A 205 10.58 -13.04 1.55
N ASP A 206 10.42 -14.36 1.38
CA ASP A 206 11.52 -15.24 0.97
C ASP A 206 11.87 -15.03 -0.52
N ALA A 207 10.86 -14.79 -1.36
CA ALA A 207 11.04 -14.49 -2.78
C ALA A 207 11.68 -13.10 -2.98
N GLU A 208 11.25 -12.10 -2.21
CA GLU A 208 11.84 -10.76 -2.20
C GLU A 208 13.31 -10.79 -1.80
N GLU A 209 13.67 -11.46 -0.70
CA GLU A 209 15.07 -11.57 -0.28
C GLU A 209 15.93 -12.26 -1.35
N ARG A 210 15.39 -13.24 -2.07
CA ARG A 210 16.13 -13.95 -3.12
C ARG A 210 16.35 -13.12 -4.39
N VAL A 211 15.37 -12.29 -4.78
CA VAL A 211 15.44 -11.49 -6.01
C VAL A 211 16.07 -10.12 -5.76
N LEU A 212 15.65 -9.44 -4.70
CA LEU A 212 15.99 -8.05 -4.38
C LEU A 212 17.06 -7.94 -3.29
N GLY A 213 17.18 -8.94 -2.40
CA GLY A 213 18.07 -8.90 -1.24
C GLY A 213 17.55 -8.07 -0.06
N VAL A 214 16.28 -7.66 -0.13
CA VAL A 214 15.49 -6.95 0.88
C VAL A 214 14.03 -7.39 0.76
N THR A 215 13.25 -7.12 1.79
CA THR A 215 11.80 -7.37 1.81
C THR A 215 10.98 -6.09 1.68
N HIS A 216 9.69 -6.21 1.39
CA HIS A 216 8.76 -5.08 1.46
C HIS A 216 8.68 -4.46 2.86
N ALA A 217 8.89 -5.25 3.93
CA ALA A 217 8.92 -4.73 5.29
C ALA A 217 10.11 -3.77 5.49
N ASP A 218 11.28 -4.10 4.93
CA ASP A 218 12.46 -3.21 4.97
C ASP A 218 12.19 -1.92 4.18
N VAL A 219 11.67 -2.05 2.95
CA VAL A 219 11.37 -0.91 2.07
C VAL A 219 10.30 0.00 2.67
N GLY A 220 9.24 -0.59 3.24
CA GLY A 220 8.20 0.15 3.93
C GLY A 220 8.72 0.84 5.19
N GLY A 221 9.62 0.20 5.95
CA GLY A 221 10.28 0.79 7.11
C GLY A 221 11.08 2.03 6.74
N TRP A 222 11.91 1.94 5.69
CA TRP A 222 12.69 3.08 5.18
C TRP A 222 11.80 4.22 4.68
N LEU A 223 10.66 3.90 4.06
CA LEU A 223 9.68 4.91 3.68
C LEU A 223 9.06 5.60 4.89
N ALA A 224 8.67 4.83 5.91
CA ALA A 224 8.08 5.34 7.14
C ALA A 224 9.06 6.26 7.90
N GLU A 225 10.33 5.86 7.99
CA GLU A 225 11.39 6.68 8.57
C GLU A 225 11.55 7.99 7.78
N ARG A 226 11.60 7.91 6.44
CA ARG A 226 11.74 9.08 5.57
C ARG A 226 10.56 10.05 5.70
N TRP A 227 9.36 9.54 5.87
CA TRP A 227 8.16 10.34 6.13
C TRP A 227 8.07 10.86 7.55
N ASN A 228 9.03 10.51 8.42
CA ASN A 228 9.05 10.85 9.83
C ASN A 228 7.73 10.44 10.51
N LEU A 229 7.25 9.24 10.17
CA LEU A 229 6.09 8.66 10.83
C LEU A 229 6.40 8.38 12.30
N PRO A 230 5.37 8.34 13.18
CA PRO A 230 5.54 7.88 14.54
C PRO A 230 6.28 6.54 14.59
N ARG A 231 7.27 6.44 15.48
CA ARG A 231 8.14 5.26 15.63
C ARG A 231 7.36 3.93 15.72
N GLN A 232 6.20 3.93 16.36
CA GLN A 232 5.36 2.74 16.48
C GLN A 232 4.83 2.25 15.13
N LEU A 233 4.51 3.16 14.19
CA LEU A 233 4.13 2.79 12.81
C LEU A 233 5.33 2.30 12.01
N GLU A 234 6.48 2.99 12.10
CA GLU A 234 7.73 2.56 11.45
C GLU A 234 8.14 1.14 11.90
N GLU A 235 8.15 0.89 13.21
CA GLU A 235 8.46 -0.43 13.78
C GLU A 235 7.41 -1.48 13.37
N THR A 236 6.14 -1.10 13.29
CA THR A 236 5.09 -2.02 12.84
C THR A 236 5.30 -2.43 11.38
N ILE A 237 5.52 -1.48 10.49
CA ILE A 237 5.78 -1.76 9.07
C ILE A 237 7.04 -2.63 8.94
N SER A 238 8.09 -2.34 9.71
CA SER A 238 9.36 -3.08 9.61
C SER A 238 9.32 -4.49 10.22
N PHE A 239 8.49 -4.73 11.24
CA PHE A 239 8.53 -5.95 12.05
C PHE A 239 7.22 -6.76 12.05
N HIS A 240 6.19 -6.40 11.29
CA HIS A 240 4.90 -7.09 11.34
C HIS A 240 4.98 -8.59 10.96
N HIS A 241 5.97 -9.04 10.18
CA HIS A 241 6.18 -10.48 9.91
C HIS A 241 6.88 -11.24 11.03
N ALA A 242 7.63 -10.54 11.89
CA ALA A 242 8.40 -11.13 12.97
C ALA A 242 8.47 -10.18 14.19
N PRO A 243 7.32 -9.87 14.82
CA PRO A 243 7.24 -8.90 15.91
C PRO A 243 8.10 -9.27 17.13
N GLY A 244 8.50 -10.53 17.28
CA GLY A 244 9.42 -10.99 18.31
C GLY A 244 10.85 -10.45 18.15
N ARG A 245 11.26 -10.04 16.94
CA ARG A 245 12.59 -9.46 16.69
C ARG A 245 12.78 -8.08 17.33
N LEU A 246 11.69 -7.33 17.53
CA LEU A 246 11.72 -6.01 18.17
C LEU A 246 11.97 -6.10 19.69
N GLY A 247 11.59 -7.20 20.32
CA GLY A 247 11.69 -7.39 21.76
C GLY A 247 10.60 -6.64 22.53
N ARG A 248 10.95 -5.57 23.27
CA ARG A 248 9.99 -4.80 24.07
C ARG A 248 9.26 -3.78 23.19
N GLY A 249 7.97 -3.55 23.47
CA GLY A 249 7.15 -2.57 22.74
C GLY A 249 6.59 -3.11 21.43
N ASN A 250 6.47 -4.43 21.28
CA ASN A 250 5.99 -5.07 20.06
C ASN A 250 4.47 -5.23 20.00
N ASP A 251 3.70 -4.52 20.83
CA ASP A 251 2.24 -4.61 20.92
C ASP A 251 1.54 -4.36 19.58
N LEU A 252 1.85 -3.24 18.92
CA LEU A 252 1.25 -2.89 17.63
C LEU A 252 1.73 -3.81 16.49
N PRO A 253 3.05 -4.09 16.32
CA PRO A 253 3.51 -5.10 15.37
C PRO A 253 2.87 -6.48 15.57
N SER A 254 2.70 -6.90 16.83
CA SER A 254 2.04 -8.17 17.19
C SER A 254 0.56 -8.17 16.80
N LEU A 255 -0.12 -7.05 16.98
CA LEU A 255 -1.52 -6.91 16.62
C LEU A 255 -1.71 -6.99 15.10
N ILE A 256 -0.86 -6.31 14.34
CA ILE A 256 -0.88 -6.33 12.87
C ILE A 256 -0.53 -7.71 12.34
N HIS A 257 0.44 -8.39 12.95
CA HIS A 257 0.76 -9.79 12.61
C HIS A 257 -0.47 -10.70 12.71
N LEU A 258 -1.27 -10.57 13.79
CA LEU A 258 -2.49 -11.36 13.97
C LEU A 258 -3.61 -10.93 13.02
N ALA A 259 -3.70 -9.64 12.69
CA ALA A 259 -4.68 -9.10 11.75
C ALA A 259 -4.41 -9.60 10.32
N ASP A 260 -3.17 -9.49 9.84
CA ASP A 260 -2.73 -10.02 8.55
C ASP A 260 -3.01 -11.54 8.45
N PHE A 261 -2.66 -12.28 9.50
CA PHE A 261 -2.92 -13.72 9.57
C PHE A 261 -4.41 -14.07 9.45
N LEU A 262 -5.28 -13.27 10.08
CA LEU A 262 -6.73 -13.42 9.98
C LEU A 262 -7.24 -13.10 8.56
N CYS A 263 -6.80 -11.98 7.97
CA CYS A 263 -7.21 -11.56 6.63
C CYS A 263 -6.81 -12.57 5.55
N ARG A 264 -5.58 -13.09 5.60
CA ARG A 264 -5.13 -14.15 4.67
C ARG A 264 -5.91 -15.44 4.86
N ARG A 265 -6.27 -15.80 6.09
CA ARG A 265 -7.08 -17.00 6.38
C ARG A 265 -8.48 -16.91 5.77
N GLU A 266 -9.08 -15.72 5.82
CA GLU A 266 -10.38 -15.39 5.25
C GLU A 266 -10.31 -15.11 3.74
N LYS A 267 -9.11 -15.06 3.15
CA LYS A 267 -8.84 -14.79 1.73
C LYS A 267 -9.39 -13.46 1.24
N ILE A 268 -9.23 -12.42 2.05
CA ILE A 268 -9.66 -11.05 1.70
C ILE A 268 -8.50 -10.31 1.03
N GLY A 269 -8.70 -9.92 -0.24
CA GLY A 269 -7.68 -9.29 -1.08
C GLY A 269 -6.45 -10.17 -1.36
N ASP A 270 -5.31 -9.54 -1.67
CA ASP A 270 -4.01 -10.19 -1.87
C ASP A 270 -2.93 -9.67 -0.91
N GLY A 271 -2.58 -10.49 0.09
CA GLY A 271 -1.46 -10.25 1.00
C GLY A 271 -0.10 -10.68 0.46
N GLY A 272 0.02 -11.08 -0.80
CA GLY A 272 1.25 -11.69 -1.33
C GLY A 272 1.17 -13.21 -1.31
N GLY A 273 0.10 -13.74 -1.90
CA GLY A 273 -0.10 -15.16 -2.16
C GLY A 273 -0.86 -15.94 -1.08
N ASP A 274 -1.19 -17.19 -1.41
CA ASP A 274 -2.00 -18.10 -0.59
C ASP A 274 -1.26 -18.68 0.63
N ARG A 275 0.07 -18.56 0.67
CA ARG A 275 0.90 -19.12 1.73
C ARG A 275 0.86 -18.22 2.97
N LEU A 276 0.32 -18.75 4.06
CA LEU A 276 0.31 -18.05 5.34
C LEU A 276 1.74 -17.86 5.89
N PRO A 277 2.06 -16.67 6.46
CA PRO A 277 3.34 -16.47 7.14
C PRO A 277 3.46 -17.41 8.35
N LYS A 278 4.67 -17.60 8.87
CA LYS A 278 4.83 -18.32 10.13
C LYS A 278 4.31 -17.44 11.26
N LEU A 279 3.37 -17.97 12.05
CA LEU A 279 2.89 -17.27 13.23
C LEU A 279 4.04 -17.06 14.23
N ASP A 280 4.36 -15.80 14.53
CA ASP A 280 5.34 -15.47 15.56
C ASP A 280 4.74 -15.70 16.95
N PRO A 281 5.29 -16.61 17.77
CA PRO A 281 4.79 -16.85 19.11
C PRO A 281 4.82 -15.62 20.03
N ALA A 282 5.67 -14.63 19.73
CA ALA A 282 5.68 -13.37 20.46
C ALA A 282 4.34 -12.62 20.31
N ALA A 283 3.72 -12.67 19.12
CA ALA A 283 2.46 -11.98 18.86
C ALA A 283 1.34 -12.44 19.78
N LEU A 284 1.28 -13.75 20.05
CA LEU A 284 0.33 -14.33 21.00
C LEU A 284 0.66 -13.96 22.46
N ARG A 285 1.94 -14.09 22.84
CA ARG A 285 2.38 -13.81 24.22
C ARG A 285 2.14 -12.37 24.64
N THR A 286 2.30 -11.41 23.73
CA THR A 286 2.08 -9.99 23.99
C THR A 286 0.66 -9.70 24.47
N PHE A 287 -0.33 -10.47 24.00
CA PHE A 287 -1.73 -10.36 24.42
C PHE A 287 -2.16 -11.39 25.46
N GLY A 288 -1.19 -12.02 26.15
CA GLY A 288 -1.46 -13.01 27.20
C GLY A 288 -2.11 -14.30 26.70
N ILE A 289 -1.96 -14.59 25.40
CA ILE A 289 -2.44 -15.84 24.78
C ILE A 289 -1.33 -16.88 24.98
N HIS A 290 -1.52 -17.75 25.96
CA HIS A 290 -0.57 -18.80 26.35
C HIS A 290 -1.08 -20.20 25.97
N GLU A 291 -2.23 -20.27 25.30
CA GLU A 291 -2.78 -21.51 24.78
C GLU A 291 -1.81 -22.18 23.79
N GLU A 292 -1.93 -23.50 23.65
CA GLU A 292 -1.25 -24.24 22.58
C GLU A 292 -1.54 -23.59 21.21
N PRO A 293 -0.57 -23.54 20.27
CA PRO A 293 -0.69 -22.78 19.03
C PRO A 293 -2.00 -23.02 18.24
N ARG A 294 -2.49 -24.26 18.22
CA ARG A 294 -3.77 -24.61 17.57
C ARG A 294 -4.98 -23.94 18.22
N ALA A 295 -5.02 -23.88 19.55
CA ALA A 295 -6.12 -23.26 20.29
C ALA A 295 -6.06 -21.74 20.16
N ALA A 296 -4.87 -21.15 20.22
CA ALA A 296 -4.65 -19.73 19.97
C ALA A 296 -5.13 -19.33 18.56
N LEU A 297 -4.75 -20.09 17.52
CA LEU A 297 -5.20 -19.85 16.16
C LEU A 297 -6.71 -20.00 16.01
N LYS A 298 -7.32 -21.03 16.62
CA LYS A 298 -8.77 -21.20 16.61
C LYS A 298 -9.48 -19.98 17.22
N ARG A 299 -8.92 -19.38 18.27
CA ARG A 299 -9.46 -18.17 18.89
C ARG A 299 -9.40 -16.97 17.95
N ILE A 300 -8.24 -16.73 17.32
CA ILE A 300 -8.07 -15.62 16.37
C ILE A 300 -8.98 -15.80 15.15
N PHE A 301 -9.01 -16.99 14.56
CA PHE A 301 -9.88 -17.33 13.44
C PHE A 301 -11.36 -17.32 13.79
N GLY A 302 -11.72 -17.47 15.07
CA GLY A 302 -13.08 -17.29 15.54
C GLY A 302 -13.65 -15.89 15.32
N TYR A 303 -12.81 -14.91 14.96
CA TYR A 303 -13.24 -13.55 14.63
C TYR A 303 -13.52 -13.34 13.13
N GLY A 304 -13.38 -14.36 12.26
CA GLY A 304 -13.60 -14.25 10.81
C GLY A 304 -14.99 -13.71 10.43
N ASP A 305 -16.06 -14.30 10.98
CA ASP A 305 -17.43 -13.82 10.70
C ASP A 305 -17.66 -12.37 11.18
N GLU A 306 -17.01 -11.97 12.28
CA GLU A 306 -17.09 -10.60 12.78
C GLU A 306 -16.30 -9.64 11.91
N LEU A 307 -15.13 -10.06 11.42
CA LEU A 307 -14.35 -9.31 10.43
C LEU A 307 -15.18 -9.05 9.17
N GLN A 308 -15.86 -10.07 8.63
CA GLN A 308 -16.70 -9.89 7.43
C GLN A 308 -17.81 -8.85 7.66
N ARG A 309 -18.49 -8.88 8.81
CA ARG A 309 -19.49 -7.84 9.16
C ARG A 309 -18.91 -6.46 9.36
N GLU A 310 -17.70 -6.34 9.93
CA GLU A 310 -17.03 -5.05 10.05
C GLU A 310 -16.52 -4.53 8.70
N MET A 311 -16.16 -5.42 7.77
CA MET A 311 -15.80 -5.08 6.39
C MET A 311 -16.97 -4.49 5.62
N GLU A 312 -18.19 -5.03 5.78
CA GLU A 312 -19.41 -4.46 5.18
C GLU A 312 -19.63 -3.00 5.58
N LYS A 313 -19.20 -2.61 6.79
CA LYS A 313 -19.31 -1.24 7.30
C LYS A 313 -18.20 -0.30 6.80
N ALA A 314 -17.11 -0.87 6.29
CA ALA A 314 -15.91 -0.16 5.86
C ALA A 314 -15.93 0.19 4.35
N ASP A 315 -17.09 0.06 3.69
CA ASP A 315 -17.29 0.35 2.26
C ASP A 315 -16.77 1.73 1.82
N ALA A 316 -16.91 2.73 2.68
CA ALA A 316 -16.45 4.09 2.42
C ALA A 316 -14.93 4.18 2.20
N PHE A 317 -14.14 3.28 2.79
CA PHE A 317 -12.70 3.19 2.54
C PHE A 317 -12.40 2.51 1.20
N THR A 318 -13.10 1.43 0.89
CA THR A 318 -12.95 0.73 -0.40
C THR A 318 -13.33 1.63 -1.58
N ASN A 319 -14.35 2.48 -1.40
CA ASN A 319 -14.77 3.43 -2.42
C ASN A 319 -13.73 4.52 -2.67
N ILE A 320 -12.91 4.91 -1.68
CA ILE A 320 -11.81 5.86 -1.92
C ILE A 320 -10.80 5.29 -2.92
N VAL A 321 -10.56 3.99 -2.89
CA VAL A 321 -9.64 3.33 -3.84
C VAL A 321 -10.28 3.29 -5.23
N ARG A 322 -11.56 2.92 -5.32
CA ARG A 322 -12.29 2.79 -6.59
C ARG A 322 -12.55 4.13 -7.29
N ASP A 323 -12.93 5.16 -6.53
CA ASP A 323 -13.24 6.49 -7.07
C ASP A 323 -11.99 7.12 -7.73
N GLU A 324 -10.78 6.80 -7.25
CA GLU A 324 -9.52 7.27 -7.85
C GLU A 324 -9.21 6.54 -9.18
N ASP A 325 -9.44 5.23 -9.26
CA ASP A 325 -9.27 4.45 -10.49
C ASP A 325 -10.19 4.98 -11.62
N ASP A 326 -11.45 5.30 -11.32
CA ASP A 326 -12.40 5.84 -12.32
C ASP A 326 -12.01 7.25 -12.81
N SER A 327 -11.40 8.07 -11.96
CA SER A 327 -10.99 9.44 -12.31
C SER A 327 -9.77 9.53 -13.23
N THR A 328 -8.93 8.50 -13.23
CA THR A 328 -7.72 8.43 -14.07
C THR A 328 -8.04 7.92 -15.48
N GLY A 329 -9.07 7.09 -15.63
CA GLY A 329 -9.54 6.53 -16.90
C GLY A 329 -10.07 7.56 -17.92
N GLU A 330 -10.47 8.77 -17.50
CA GLU A 330 -10.98 9.81 -18.42
C GLU A 330 -9.88 10.61 -19.15
N THR A 331 -8.60 10.47 -18.79
CA THR A 331 -7.52 11.31 -19.37
C THR A 331 -6.75 10.69 -20.54
N SER A 332 -7.04 9.43 -20.93
CA SER A 332 -6.32 8.73 -22.01
C SER A 332 -7.09 8.59 -23.34
N ALA A 333 -8.08 9.46 -23.61
CA ALA A 333 -8.81 9.43 -24.88
C ALA A 333 -9.02 10.83 -25.45
N THR A 334 -7.94 11.53 -25.82
CA THR A 334 -7.98 12.56 -26.88
C THR A 334 -6.55 12.98 -27.22
N GLN A 335 -5.89 12.24 -28.13
CA GLN A 335 -4.85 12.80 -28.98
C GLN A 335 -4.79 12.06 -30.32
N GLU A 336 -5.35 12.75 -31.32
CA GLU A 336 -4.95 12.83 -32.73
C GLU A 336 -4.89 11.55 -33.60
N SER A 337 -5.92 11.38 -34.43
CA SER A 337 -5.76 10.82 -35.78
C SER A 337 -6.03 11.92 -36.82
N SER A 338 -5.00 12.67 -37.17
CA SER A 338 -4.99 13.58 -38.32
C SER A 338 -4.38 12.84 -39.51
N THR A 339 -5.23 12.25 -40.35
CA THR A 339 -4.86 11.80 -41.70
C THR A 339 -5.05 12.95 -42.69
N PRO A 340 -4.13 13.22 -43.62
CA PRO A 340 -4.31 14.25 -44.64
C PRO A 340 -5.25 13.73 -45.74
N GLN A 341 -6.27 14.51 -46.11
CA GLN A 341 -7.05 14.27 -47.33
C GLN A 341 -6.41 15.01 -48.50
N ASP A 342 -6.09 14.24 -49.52
CA ASP A 342 -5.59 14.67 -50.82
C ASP A 342 -6.61 15.56 -51.56
N ASP A 343 -6.07 16.63 -52.13
CA ASP A 343 -6.71 17.58 -53.03
C ASP A 343 -6.72 17.00 -54.44
N ASP A 344 -7.90 16.66 -54.97
CA ASP A 344 -8.05 16.21 -56.35
C ASP A 344 -9.38 16.73 -56.93
N THR A 345 -9.35 17.95 -57.46
CA THR A 345 -10.38 18.49 -58.36
C THR A 345 -10.09 18.13 -59.82
N PRO A 346 -11.13 17.78 -60.59
CA PRO A 346 -11.21 18.24 -61.97
C PRO A 346 -12.52 18.97 -62.31
N THR A 347 -12.34 19.93 -63.21
CA THR A 347 -13.19 20.98 -63.80
C THR A 347 -14.48 20.46 -64.50
N PRO A 348 -15.48 21.33 -64.79
CA PRO A 348 -16.90 20.98 -65.04
C PRO A 348 -17.25 20.88 -66.54
N PRO A 349 -18.54 20.68 -66.85
CA PRO A 349 -19.13 21.40 -67.98
C PRO A 349 -20.53 22.01 -67.73
N ASP A 350 -20.63 23.27 -68.20
CA ASP A 350 -21.70 24.02 -68.89
C ASP A 350 -23.19 23.58 -68.94
N ASP A 351 -24.00 24.66 -68.88
CA ASP A 351 -25.28 24.95 -69.55
C ASP A 351 -26.58 24.20 -69.15
N ASP A 352 -27.62 24.91 -68.69
CA ASP A 352 -28.52 25.74 -69.52
C ASP A 352 -29.80 26.11 -68.74
N GLY A 353 -30.46 27.21 -69.11
CA GLY A 353 -31.94 27.23 -69.14
C GLY A 353 -32.77 27.82 -67.98
N SER A 354 -32.93 29.15 -68.00
CA SER A 354 -34.23 29.85 -68.05
C SER A 354 -35.21 29.93 -66.84
N ALA A 355 -35.50 31.19 -66.49
CA ALA A 355 -36.83 31.84 -66.44
C ALA A 355 -37.81 31.66 -65.26
N GLY A 356 -38.31 32.81 -64.79
CA GLY A 356 -39.61 33.01 -64.12
C GLY A 356 -39.49 33.63 -62.72
N GLN A 357 -39.53 34.96 -62.53
CA GLN A 357 -40.75 35.74 -62.19
C GLN A 357 -41.68 34.97 -61.22
N SER A 358 -42.09 35.42 -60.03
CA SER A 358 -42.55 36.72 -59.50
C SER A 358 -42.90 36.41 -58.01
N GLY A 359 -42.78 37.27 -57.00
CA GLY A 359 -43.46 38.55 -56.78
C GLY A 359 -44.05 38.56 -55.34
N ALA A 360 -44.14 39.76 -54.75
CA ALA A 360 -44.89 40.16 -53.54
C ALA A 360 -44.32 39.75 -52.15
N THR A 361 -43.55 40.60 -51.44
CA THR A 361 -43.88 41.77 -50.58
C THR A 361 -44.21 41.47 -49.10
N PRO A 362 -43.91 42.41 -48.17
CA PRO A 362 -43.39 42.11 -46.83
C PRO A 362 -44.42 42.39 -45.71
N GLY A 363 -44.08 41.96 -44.49
CA GLY A 363 -44.77 42.36 -43.27
C GLY A 363 -43.79 42.48 -42.11
N ASP A 364 -43.46 43.72 -41.77
CA ASP A 364 -42.79 44.15 -40.53
C ASP A 364 -43.63 43.79 -39.29
N GLY A 365 -42.97 43.63 -38.15
CA GLY A 365 -43.64 43.48 -36.86
C GLY A 365 -42.66 43.45 -35.68
N ASP A 366 -42.52 44.63 -35.05
CA ASP A 366 -41.79 44.97 -33.83
C ASP A 366 -41.91 43.99 -32.65
N GLY A 367 -40.96 44.05 -31.72
CA GLY A 367 -41.15 43.49 -30.38
C GLY A 367 -39.91 43.43 -29.49
N ASP A 368 -39.47 44.60 -29.02
CA ASP A 368 -38.52 44.82 -27.92
C ASP A 368 -39.07 44.23 -26.59
N THR A 369 -38.27 43.45 -25.86
CA THR A 369 -38.11 43.42 -24.38
C THR A 369 -37.09 42.38 -23.92
#